data_AF-A0A3D4B5R8-F1
#
_entry.id   AF-A0A3D4B5R8-F1
#
_cell.length_a   1.000
_cell.length_b   1.000
_cell.length_c   1.000
_cell.angle_alpha   90.00
_cell.angle_beta   90.00
_cell.angle_gamma   90.00
#
_symmetry.space_group_name_H-M   'P 1'
#
loop_
_entity.id
_entity.type
_entity.pdbx_description
1 polymer ?
#
loop_
_entity_poly.entity_id
_entity_poly.type
_entity_poly.pdbx_seq_one_letter_code
_entity_poly.pdbx_strand_id
1 'polypeptide(L)'
;MPETKLSVVLIGDSIRMGYQDTVRQELQDIAEVWMPDQNGGNSDNMLNHMDEWILDRTPDVVHLNCGLHDIKKEFGVAEAVIPVAAYEENLKQIFSKLRNHLSMSVIWATTTPVDEALHHENKTFDRFEQDLVAYNDVSCRLARTFDLLIHDLYSVMMDAGPARYLTPDG
;
A
#
# COMPACT_ATOMS: atom_id res chain seq x y z
N MET A 1 12.21 27.33 -20.74
CA MET A 1 12.85 26.15 -20.12
C MET A 1 11.76 25.09 -20.06
N PRO A 2 12.03 23.80 -20.39
CA PRO A 2 11.03 22.78 -20.09
C PRO A 2 10.80 22.79 -18.58
N GLU A 3 9.53 22.81 -18.18
CA GLU A 3 9.13 22.74 -16.78
C GLU A 3 9.61 21.38 -16.25
N THR A 4 10.40 21.38 -15.18
CA THR A 4 10.85 20.13 -14.56
C THR A 4 9.62 19.41 -14.02
N LYS A 5 9.36 18.19 -14.50
CA LYS A 5 8.25 17.36 -14.01
C LYS A 5 8.48 17.00 -12.54
N LEU A 6 7.38 16.83 -11.80
CA LEU A 6 7.43 16.32 -10.44
C LEU A 6 7.97 14.88 -10.44
N SER A 7 8.73 14.50 -9.42
CA SER A 7 9.14 13.13 -9.18
C SER A 7 8.16 12.44 -8.24
N VAL A 8 7.58 11.32 -8.68
CA VAL A 8 6.63 10.52 -7.91
C VAL A 8 7.22 9.13 -7.70
N VAL A 9 7.22 8.67 -6.45
CA VAL A 9 7.51 7.27 -6.10
C VAL A 9 6.21 6.57 -5.73
N LEU A 10 5.90 5.48 -6.45
CA LEU A 10 4.73 4.65 -6.20
C LEU A 10 5.15 3.29 -5.65
N ILE A 11 4.86 3.04 -4.38
CA ILE A 11 5.15 1.78 -3.70
C ILE A 11 3.86 1.06 -3.34
N GLY A 12 3.88 -0.26 -3.48
CA GLY A 12 2.79 -1.11 -3.07
C GLY A 12 3.06 -2.56 -3.43
N ASP A 13 2.16 -3.42 -2.99
CA ASP A 13 2.20 -4.85 -3.28
C ASP A 13 1.70 -5.17 -4.71
N SER A 14 1.20 -6.39 -4.92
CA SER A 14 0.66 -6.82 -6.21
C SER A 14 -0.47 -5.93 -6.73
N ILE A 15 -1.25 -5.29 -5.85
CA ILE A 15 -2.35 -4.41 -6.27
C ILE A 15 -1.78 -3.19 -7.02
N ARG A 16 -0.70 -2.61 -6.52
CA ARG A 16 0.03 -1.53 -7.21
C ARG A 16 0.52 -1.95 -8.59
N MET A 17 1.00 -3.18 -8.73
CA MET A 17 1.45 -3.70 -10.02
C MET A 17 0.31 -3.78 -11.05
N GLY A 18 -0.94 -3.91 -10.60
CA GLY A 18 -2.12 -3.93 -11.48
C GLY A 18 -2.50 -2.57 -12.06
N TYR A 19 -2.25 -1.47 -11.33
CA TYR A 19 -2.66 -0.11 -11.74
C TYR A 19 -1.50 0.82 -12.11
N GLN A 20 -0.24 0.42 -11.89
CA GLN A 20 0.93 1.30 -12.05
C GLN A 20 1.09 1.88 -13.46
N ASP A 21 0.78 1.11 -14.50
CA ASP A 21 0.93 1.57 -15.89
C ASP A 21 -0.10 2.64 -16.24
N THR A 22 -1.34 2.49 -15.73
CA THR A 22 -2.37 3.53 -15.81
C THR A 22 -1.91 4.80 -15.11
N VAL A 23 -1.38 4.70 -13.88
CA VAL A 23 -0.87 5.88 -13.15
C VAL A 23 0.25 6.57 -13.93
N ARG A 24 1.20 5.81 -14.50
CA ARG A 24 2.29 6.36 -15.30
C ARG A 24 1.77 7.07 -16.55
N GLN A 25 0.78 6.48 -17.24
CA GLN A 25 0.19 7.06 -18.44
C GLN A 25 -0.59 8.34 -18.13
N GLU A 26 -1.46 8.33 -17.13
CA GLU A 26 -2.31 9.48 -16.77
C GLU A 26 -1.49 10.67 -16.23
N LEU A 27 -0.33 10.40 -15.62
CA LEU A 27 0.57 11.43 -15.10
C LEU A 27 1.69 11.83 -16.05
N GLN A 28 1.77 11.27 -17.26
CA GLN A 28 2.94 11.40 -18.14
C GLN A 28 3.34 12.85 -18.44
N ASP A 29 2.39 13.79 -18.47
CA ASP A 29 2.63 15.20 -18.78
C ASP A 29 2.92 16.05 -17.53
N ILE A 30 2.72 15.49 -16.32
CA ILE A 30 2.77 16.20 -15.03
C ILE A 30 3.95 15.71 -14.18
N ALA A 31 4.22 14.40 -14.19
CA ALA A 31 5.19 13.78 -13.30
C ALA A 31 5.95 12.63 -13.97
N GLU A 32 7.17 12.40 -13.50
CA GLU A 32 7.92 11.18 -13.73
C GLU A 32 7.62 10.21 -12.58
N VAL A 33 6.97 9.09 -12.91
CA VAL A 33 6.58 8.08 -11.93
C VAL A 33 7.58 6.94 -11.93
N TRP A 34 8.26 6.75 -10.80
CA TRP A 34 9.10 5.60 -10.51
C TRP A 34 8.40 4.60 -9.60
N MET A 35 8.66 3.32 -9.82
CA MET A 35 8.27 2.24 -8.92
C MET A 35 9.26 1.07 -9.02
N PRO A 36 9.41 0.25 -7.97
CA PRO A 36 10.28 -0.93 -8.03
C PRO A 36 9.64 -2.04 -8.88
N ASP A 37 10.46 -2.81 -9.59
CA ASP A 37 10.01 -4.02 -10.29
C ASP A 37 9.52 -5.10 -9.29
N GLN A 38 10.06 -5.07 -8.08
CA GLN A 38 9.70 -5.95 -6.98
C GLN A 38 8.31 -5.63 -6.42
N ASN A 39 7.62 -6.66 -5.96
CA ASN A 39 6.42 -6.53 -5.13
C ASN A 39 6.80 -5.93 -3.77
N GLY A 40 6.07 -4.89 -3.33
CA GLY A 40 6.32 -4.22 -2.06
C GLY A 40 6.12 -5.11 -0.82
N GLY A 41 5.31 -6.15 -0.94
CA GLY A 41 5.15 -7.17 0.08
C GLY A 41 4.48 -6.66 1.36
N ASN A 42 4.92 -7.19 2.50
CA ASN A 42 4.43 -6.81 3.82
C ASN A 42 5.17 -5.58 4.36
N SER A 43 4.72 -5.08 5.51
CA SER A 43 5.33 -3.91 6.17
C SER A 43 6.80 -4.10 6.57
N ASP A 44 7.24 -5.32 6.90
CA ASP A 44 8.66 -5.61 7.15
C ASP A 44 9.50 -5.39 5.87
N ASN A 45 9.03 -5.89 4.73
CA ASN A 45 9.73 -5.71 3.46
C ASN A 45 9.81 -4.23 3.06
N MET A 46 8.72 -3.48 3.31
CA MET A 46 8.69 -2.04 3.12
C MET A 46 9.74 -1.34 3.98
N LEU A 47 9.84 -1.66 5.27
CA LEU A 47 10.86 -1.09 6.17
C LEU A 47 12.29 -1.38 5.70
N ASN A 48 12.55 -2.60 5.23
CA ASN A 48 13.88 -3.03 4.81
C ASN A 48 14.37 -2.34 3.53
N HIS A 49 13.45 -1.90 2.67
CA HIS A 49 13.81 -1.32 1.36
C HIS A 49 13.47 0.16 1.22
N MET A 50 12.77 0.79 2.18
CA MET A 50 12.32 2.17 2.00
C MET A 50 13.45 3.18 1.81
N ASP A 51 14.64 2.91 2.36
CA ASP A 51 15.81 3.77 2.17
C ASP A 51 16.17 3.80 0.67
N GLU A 52 16.33 2.64 0.02
CA GLU A 52 16.60 2.51 -1.42
C GLU A 52 15.42 2.97 -2.29
N TRP A 53 14.20 2.53 -1.96
CA TRP A 53 13.02 2.73 -2.78
C TRP A 53 12.44 4.14 -2.69
N ILE A 54 12.71 4.86 -1.61
CA ILE A 54 12.12 6.18 -1.37
C ILE A 54 13.18 7.20 -1.00
N LEU A 55 13.91 6.99 0.09
CA LEU A 55 14.69 8.06 0.71
C LEU A 55 15.87 8.50 -0.16
N ASP A 56 16.61 7.55 -0.74
CA ASP A 56 17.74 7.80 -1.64
C ASP A 56 17.31 8.46 -2.96
N ARG A 57 16.02 8.43 -3.30
CA ARG A 57 15.43 9.03 -4.51
C ARG A 57 14.95 10.46 -4.31
N THR A 58 14.72 10.86 -3.06
CA THR A 58 14.24 12.19 -2.68
C THR A 58 13.09 12.71 -3.57
N PRO A 59 11.97 11.97 -3.71
CA PRO A 59 10.87 12.36 -4.59
C PRO A 59 10.08 13.56 -4.02
N ASP A 60 9.34 14.25 -4.89
CA ASP A 60 8.39 15.27 -4.48
C ASP A 60 7.14 14.66 -3.85
N VAL A 61 6.72 13.49 -4.34
CA VAL A 61 5.54 12.76 -3.86
C VAL A 61 5.85 11.28 -3.66
N VAL A 62 5.41 10.73 -2.53
CA VAL A 62 5.41 9.30 -2.24
C VAL A 62 3.98 8.84 -2.10
N HIS A 63 3.55 7.89 -2.93
CA HIS A 63 2.30 7.17 -2.76
C HIS A 63 2.63 5.73 -2.36
N LEU A 64 2.22 5.31 -1.16
CA LEU A 64 2.58 3.99 -0.64
C LEU A 64 1.41 3.24 0.01
N ASN A 65 1.45 1.92 -0.10
CA ASN A 65 0.54 0.98 0.56
C ASN A 65 1.30 -0.28 1.00
N CYS A 66 0.89 -0.85 2.14
CA CYS A 66 1.12 -2.23 2.53
C CYS A 66 0.02 -2.66 3.51
N GLY A 67 -0.23 -3.97 3.63
CA GLY A 67 -1.24 -4.51 4.53
C GLY A 67 -1.82 -5.84 4.03
N LEU A 68 -2.03 -5.99 2.73
CA LEU A 68 -2.61 -7.22 2.18
C LEU A 68 -1.69 -8.44 2.32
N HIS A 69 -0.37 -8.22 2.34
CA HIS A 69 0.61 -9.27 2.64
C HIS A 69 0.81 -9.51 4.14
N ASP A 70 0.51 -8.51 4.97
CA ASP A 70 0.60 -8.57 6.43
C ASP A 70 -0.51 -9.46 7.01
N ILE A 71 -1.73 -9.34 6.49
CA ILE A 71 -2.92 -10.09 6.95
C ILE A 71 -2.98 -11.55 6.49
N LYS A 72 -2.00 -12.02 5.71
CA LYS A 72 -1.99 -13.41 5.21
C LYS A 72 -1.97 -14.38 6.38
N LYS A 73 -2.77 -15.44 6.30
CA LYS A 73 -2.81 -16.53 7.30
C LYS A 73 -2.65 -17.86 6.60
N GLU A 74 -1.73 -18.70 7.08
CA GLU A 74 -1.71 -20.09 6.63
C GLU A 74 -3.03 -20.77 7.02
N PHE A 75 -3.49 -21.74 6.22
CA PHE A 75 -4.77 -22.41 6.48
C PHE A 75 -4.80 -23.05 7.87
N GLY A 76 -5.83 -22.70 8.65
CA GLY A 76 -6.01 -23.16 10.03
C GLY A 76 -5.12 -22.44 11.06
N VAL A 77 -4.30 -21.47 10.65
CA VAL A 77 -3.51 -20.63 11.54
C VAL A 77 -4.28 -19.34 11.84
N ALA A 78 -4.50 -19.06 13.13
CA ALA A 78 -5.30 -17.91 13.56
C ALA A 78 -4.56 -16.57 13.40
N GLU A 79 -3.24 -16.59 13.50
CA GLU A 79 -2.38 -15.41 13.51
C GLU A 79 -1.93 -15.05 12.09
N ALA A 80 -1.97 -13.75 11.77
CA ALA A 80 -1.48 -13.22 10.51
C ALA A 80 0.06 -13.24 10.44
N VAL A 81 0.62 -13.31 9.24
CA VAL A 81 2.07 -13.28 8.99
C VAL A 81 2.73 -12.12 9.72
N ILE A 82 2.13 -10.92 9.68
CA ILE A 82 2.51 -9.79 10.53
C ILE A 82 1.32 -9.48 11.44
N PRO A 83 1.38 -9.79 12.75
CA PRO A 83 0.30 -9.48 13.69
C PRO A 83 0.01 -7.98 13.75
N VAL A 84 -1.25 -7.59 14.01
CA VAL A 84 -1.70 -6.19 13.95
C VAL A 84 -0.87 -5.24 14.83
N ALA A 85 -0.39 -5.72 15.98
CA ALA A 85 0.47 -4.94 16.87
C ALA A 85 1.87 -4.69 16.27
N ALA A 86 2.44 -5.69 15.59
CA ALA A 86 3.70 -5.54 14.86
C ALA A 86 3.52 -4.64 13.63
N TYR A 87 2.40 -4.79 12.91
CA TYR A 87 2.03 -3.90 11.81
C TYR A 87 1.93 -2.43 12.25
N GLU A 88 1.30 -2.17 13.41
CA GLU A 88 1.23 -0.80 13.97
C GLU A 88 2.63 -0.24 14.24
N GLU A 89 3.53 -1.03 14.82
CA GLU A 89 4.90 -0.59 15.10
C GLU A 89 5.70 -0.36 13.82
N ASN A 90 5.50 -1.21 12.82
CA ASN A 90 6.14 -1.05 11.52
C ASN A 90 5.69 0.25 10.83
N LEU A 91 4.38 0.52 10.82
CA LEU A 91 3.85 1.76 10.25
C LEU A 91 4.32 3.00 11.01
N LYS A 92 4.44 2.95 12.35
CA LYS A 92 5.04 4.06 13.12
C LYS A 92 6.45 4.36 12.65
N GLN A 93 7.27 3.34 12.44
CA GLN A 93 8.64 3.51 11.95
C GLN A 93 8.66 4.05 10.52
N ILE A 94 7.85 3.48 9.60
CA ILE A 94 7.76 3.93 8.21
C ILE A 94 7.33 5.40 8.16
N PHE A 95 6.22 5.75 8.82
CA PHE A 95 5.66 7.11 8.78
C PHE A 95 6.58 8.11 9.47
N SER A 96 7.21 7.74 10.59
CA SER A 96 8.20 8.58 11.26
C SER A 96 9.39 8.89 10.35
N LYS A 97 9.97 7.86 9.70
CA LYS A 97 11.07 8.03 8.75
C LYS A 97 10.67 8.97 7.61
N LEU A 98 9.52 8.75 6.98
CA LEU A 98 9.04 9.60 5.87
C LEU A 98 8.82 11.05 6.31
N ARG A 99 8.23 11.27 7.50
CA ARG A 99 7.99 12.63 8.01
C ARG A 99 9.25 13.41 8.40
N ASN A 100 10.37 12.74 8.60
CA ASN A 100 11.64 13.44 8.79
C ASN A 100 12.14 14.15 7.51
N HIS A 101 11.54 13.87 6.35
CA HIS A 101 11.82 14.53 5.09
C HIS A 101 10.71 15.51 4.72
N LEU A 102 10.80 16.75 5.18
CA LEU A 102 9.72 17.75 5.05
C LEU A 102 9.43 18.21 3.62
N SER A 103 10.29 17.90 2.65
CA SER A 103 10.12 18.30 1.26
C SER A 103 9.22 17.36 0.45
N MET A 104 8.90 16.17 0.95
CA MET A 104 8.06 15.21 0.23
C MET A 104 6.62 15.25 0.73
N SER A 105 5.67 15.23 -0.21
CA SER A 105 4.27 14.94 0.09
C SER A 105 4.07 13.43 0.18
N VAL A 106 3.51 12.95 1.29
CA VAL A 106 3.32 11.52 1.53
C VAL A 106 1.83 11.19 1.54
N ILE A 107 1.46 10.24 0.69
CA ILE A 107 0.09 9.76 0.49
C ILE A 107 0.05 8.28 0.84
N TRP A 108 -0.62 7.96 1.95
CA TRP A 108 -0.95 6.59 2.33
C TRP A 108 -2.19 6.11 1.57
N ALA A 109 -2.14 4.93 0.98
CA ALA A 109 -3.32 4.28 0.40
C ALA A 109 -3.80 3.12 1.27
N THR A 110 -5.11 3.05 1.50
CA THR A 110 -5.73 1.92 2.22
C THR A 110 -5.70 0.64 1.39
N THR A 111 -5.68 -0.51 2.06
CA THR A 111 -5.73 -1.82 1.39
C THR A 111 -7.12 -2.03 0.80
N THR A 112 -7.19 -2.47 -0.46
CA THR A 112 -8.45 -2.75 -1.18
C THR A 112 -9.14 -4.00 -0.64
N PRO A 113 -10.49 -4.15 -0.79
CA PRO A 113 -11.23 -5.32 -0.32
C PRO A 113 -10.71 -6.64 -0.91
N VAL A 114 -11.08 -7.76 -0.28
CA VAL A 114 -10.80 -9.13 -0.72
C VAL A 114 -12.09 -9.95 -0.71
N ASP A 115 -12.28 -10.84 -1.67
CA ASP A 115 -13.33 -11.87 -1.59
C ASP A 115 -12.78 -13.11 -0.88
N GLU A 116 -13.11 -13.28 0.41
CA GLU A 116 -12.55 -14.35 1.25
C GLU A 116 -12.79 -15.75 0.67
N ALA A 117 -13.99 -15.99 0.13
CA ALA A 117 -14.39 -17.30 -0.38
C ALA A 117 -13.60 -17.63 -1.66
N LEU A 118 -13.52 -16.67 -2.57
CA LEU A 118 -12.75 -16.83 -3.80
C LEU A 118 -11.25 -16.95 -3.50
N HIS A 119 -10.76 -16.19 -2.52
CA HIS A 119 -9.36 -16.24 -2.10
C HIS A 119 -8.99 -17.61 -1.52
N HIS A 120 -9.81 -18.13 -0.61
CA HIS A 120 -9.63 -19.46 -0.02
C HIS A 120 -9.62 -20.57 -1.08
N GLU A 121 -10.51 -20.49 -2.08
CA GLU A 121 -10.58 -21.48 -3.16
C GLU A 121 -9.34 -21.45 -4.07
N ASN A 122 -8.78 -20.27 -4.33
CA ASN A 122 -7.75 -20.07 -5.36
C ASN A 122 -6.32 -19.92 -4.83
N LYS A 123 -6.12 -19.72 -3.53
CA LYS A 123 -4.81 -19.55 -2.89
C LYS A 123 -4.49 -20.66 -1.90
N THR A 124 -3.26 -20.66 -1.42
CA THR A 124 -2.76 -21.60 -0.40
C THR A 124 -2.70 -20.96 0.99
N PHE A 125 -3.37 -19.82 1.17
CA PHE A 125 -3.43 -19.03 2.39
C PHE A 125 -4.73 -18.22 2.40
N ASP A 126 -5.17 -17.83 3.59
CA ASP A 126 -6.36 -17.02 3.81
C ASP A 126 -6.02 -15.54 3.99
N ARG A 127 -7.02 -14.71 3.67
CA ARG A 127 -7.12 -13.31 4.04
C ARG A 127 -8.56 -13.06 4.43
N PHE A 128 -8.77 -12.46 5.59
CA PHE A 128 -10.11 -12.16 6.08
C PHE A 128 -10.37 -10.65 6.05
N GLU A 129 -11.57 -10.28 5.65
CA GLU A 129 -12.10 -8.91 5.65
C GLU A 129 -12.01 -8.31 7.05
N GLN A 130 -12.27 -9.10 8.11
CA GLN A 130 -12.14 -8.61 9.48
C GLN A 130 -10.71 -8.15 9.81
N ASP A 131 -9.69 -8.92 9.41
CA ASP A 131 -8.29 -8.52 9.61
C ASP A 131 -7.97 -7.29 8.75
N LEU A 132 -8.42 -7.27 7.49
CA LEU A 132 -8.23 -6.16 6.57
C LEU A 132 -8.78 -4.84 7.14
N VAL A 133 -10.02 -4.84 7.61
CA VAL A 133 -10.66 -3.68 8.24
C VAL A 133 -9.85 -3.21 9.45
N ALA A 134 -9.43 -4.13 10.32
CA ALA A 134 -8.62 -3.79 11.49
C ALA A 134 -7.28 -3.14 11.11
N TYR A 135 -6.62 -3.60 10.04
CA TYR A 135 -5.34 -3.05 9.58
C TYR A 135 -5.53 -1.70 8.89
N ASN A 136 -6.60 -1.53 8.11
CA ASN A 136 -6.99 -0.24 7.55
C ASN A 136 -7.30 0.79 8.64
N ASP A 137 -7.99 0.41 9.71
CA ASP A 137 -8.27 1.29 10.85
C ASP A 137 -6.98 1.76 11.55
N VAL A 138 -6.05 0.83 11.81
CA VAL A 138 -4.74 1.14 12.39
C VAL A 138 -3.96 2.08 11.48
N SER A 139 -3.85 1.76 10.19
CA SER A 139 -3.06 2.53 9.23
C SER A 139 -3.63 3.93 9.03
N CYS A 140 -4.96 4.09 8.94
CA CYS A 140 -5.62 5.39 8.84
C CYS A 140 -5.42 6.24 10.09
N ARG A 141 -5.54 5.66 11.29
CA ARG A 141 -5.29 6.37 12.56
C ARG A 141 -3.85 6.88 12.62
N LEU A 142 -2.88 6.05 12.25
CA LEU A 142 -1.48 6.43 12.24
C LEU A 142 -1.19 7.48 11.16
N ALA A 143 -1.69 7.30 9.94
CA ALA A 143 -1.51 8.26 8.86
C ALA A 143 -2.02 9.66 9.26
N ARG A 144 -3.17 9.75 9.93
CA ARG A 144 -3.67 11.02 10.51
C ARG A 144 -2.77 11.58 11.60
N THR A 145 -2.24 10.72 12.48
CA THR A 145 -1.33 11.12 13.57
C THR A 145 -0.02 11.69 13.04
N PHE A 146 0.48 11.14 11.94
CA PHE A 146 1.69 11.59 11.25
C PHE A 146 1.41 12.65 10.17
N ASP A 147 0.19 13.16 10.06
CA ASP A 147 -0.20 14.22 9.11
C ASP A 147 0.10 13.83 7.64
N LEU A 148 -0.22 12.58 7.28
CA LEU A 148 -0.15 12.07 5.91
C LEU A 148 -1.50 12.24 5.21
N LEU A 149 -1.45 12.43 3.89
CA LEU A 149 -2.64 12.34 3.04
C LEU A 149 -3.11 10.88 2.98
N ILE A 150 -4.42 10.67 2.87
CA ILE A 150 -4.99 9.33 2.76
C ILE A 150 -5.78 9.24 1.45
N HIS A 151 -5.40 8.28 0.61
CA HIS A 151 -6.21 7.81 -0.50
C HIS A 151 -6.94 6.54 -0.08
N ASP A 152 -8.25 6.65 0.13
CA ASP A 152 -9.05 5.53 0.60
C ASP A 152 -9.48 4.61 -0.56
N LEU A 153 -8.55 3.78 -1.04
CA LEU A 153 -8.81 2.82 -2.12
C LEU A 153 -9.83 1.76 -1.71
N TYR A 154 -9.93 1.43 -0.42
CA TYR A 154 -10.96 0.53 0.09
C TYR A 154 -12.36 1.04 -0.26
N SER A 155 -12.67 2.27 0.15
CA SER A 155 -13.98 2.88 -0.12
C SER A 155 -14.25 3.03 -1.61
N VAL A 156 -13.26 3.44 -2.40
CA VAL A 156 -13.38 3.55 -3.87
C VAL A 156 -13.80 2.21 -4.49
N MET A 157 -13.19 1.11 -4.07
CA MET A 157 -13.51 -0.23 -4.57
C MET A 157 -14.89 -0.70 -4.11
N MET A 158 -15.25 -0.43 -2.86
CA MET A 158 -16.59 -0.75 -2.32
C MET A 158 -17.68 -0.02 -3.10
N ASP A 159 -17.51 1.28 -3.38
CA ASP A 159 -18.47 2.09 -4.13
C ASP A 159 -18.59 1.64 -5.60
N ALA A 160 -17.47 1.21 -6.20
CA ALA A 160 -17.44 0.73 -7.57
C ALA A 160 -18.05 -0.68 -7.73
N GLY A 161 -18.22 -1.40 -6.63
CA GLY A 161 -18.65 -2.80 -6.58
C GLY A 161 -17.45 -3.75 -6.76
N PRO A 162 -16.87 -4.30 -5.68
CA PRO A 162 -15.61 -5.06 -5.73
C PRO A 162 -15.62 -6.21 -6.74
N ALA A 163 -16.74 -6.94 -6.83
CA ALA A 163 -16.92 -8.06 -7.77
C ALA A 163 -16.68 -7.71 -9.26
N ARG A 164 -16.66 -6.42 -9.62
CA ARG A 164 -16.36 -5.96 -10.99
C ARG A 164 -14.86 -5.81 -11.27
N TYR A 165 -14.06 -5.64 -10.24
CA TYR A 165 -12.67 -5.20 -10.33
C TYR A 165 -11.68 -6.14 -9.63
N LEU A 166 -12.16 -6.98 -8.70
CA LEU A 166 -11.34 -8.04 -8.12
C LEU A 166 -10.90 -9.02 -9.21
N THR A 167 -9.65 -9.45 -9.10
CA THR A 167 -9.09 -10.48 -9.96
C THR A 167 -9.68 -11.84 -9.60
N PRO A 168 -9.60 -12.85 -10.49
CA PRO A 168 -10.19 -14.18 -10.25
C PRO A 168 -9.67 -14.90 -9.01
N ASP A 169 -8.59 -14.42 -8.40
CA ASP A 169 -7.95 -15.00 -7.23
C ASP A 169 -8.36 -14.36 -5.89
N GLY A 170 -9.34 -13.44 -5.90
CA GLY A 170 -9.94 -12.84 -4.70
C GLY A 170 -9.16 -11.68 -4.14
#